data_AF-A0A5B8VXI1-F1
#
_entry.id   AF-A0A5B8VXI1-F1
#
_cell.length_a   1.000
_cell.length_b   1.000
_cell.length_c   1.000
_cell.angle_alpha   90.00
_cell.angle_beta   90.00
_cell.angle_gamma   90.00
#
_symmetry.space_group_name_H-M   'P 1'
#
loop_
_entity.id
_entity.type
_entity.pdbx_description
1 polymer ?
#
loop_
_entity_poly.entity_id
_entity_poly.type
_entity_poly.pdbx_seq_one_letter_code
_entity_poly.pdbx_strand_id
1 'polypeptide(L)'
;MNKVRILYNINFWLLMFFTNIAAFAQDKNETGRLAATNENHQLLTSITGSWIFTGKHTFAGSKHKPIEFAGSMVRKALWDNRYFTSEVTGQDIPMPWSNGKLVTLHEMTTEGYDNVKGKFISAYINNEFETGIILLEGSYDPGTKIITYDGETLSPPRGDAPAGAMRKFHVLLKFINDSHYTLEWHESIGGKELFDTVLNFTRQ
;
A
#
# COMPACT_ATOMS: atom_id res chain seq x y z
N MET A 1 -17.12 -66.98 25.60
CA MET A 1 -16.23 -65.82 25.42
C MET A 1 -16.04 -65.56 23.93
N ASN A 2 -16.04 -64.28 23.52
CA ASN A 2 -15.44 -63.72 22.29
C ASN A 2 -16.19 -63.78 20.95
N LYS A 3 -17.38 -63.17 20.85
CA LYS A 3 -17.89 -62.63 19.56
C LYS A 3 -18.16 -61.13 19.52
N VAL A 4 -17.88 -60.39 20.60
CA VAL A 4 -18.20 -58.95 20.72
C VAL A 4 -17.01 -58.02 20.40
N ARG A 5 -15.79 -58.55 20.17
CA ARG A 5 -14.56 -57.74 20.08
C ARG A 5 -14.12 -57.31 18.68
N ILE A 6 -14.82 -57.73 17.62
CA ILE A 6 -14.37 -57.48 16.22
C ILE A 6 -15.09 -56.29 15.56
N LEU A 7 -16.25 -55.84 16.05
CA LEU A 7 -16.95 -54.69 15.46
C LEU A 7 -16.40 -53.31 15.84
N TYR A 8 -15.54 -53.21 16.87
CA TYR A 8 -15.02 -51.91 17.32
C TYR A 8 -13.73 -51.44 16.62
N ASN A 9 -13.04 -52.31 15.87
CA ASN A 9 -11.75 -51.96 15.23
C ASN A 9 -11.84 -51.63 13.74
N ILE A 10 -12.99 -51.82 13.09
CA ILE A 10 -13.18 -51.43 11.68
C ILE A 10 -13.61 -49.96 11.56
N ASN A 11 -14.23 -49.39 12.60
CA ASN A 11 -14.64 -47.98 12.60
C ASN A 11 -13.49 -46.98 12.83
N PHE A 12 -12.37 -47.41 13.41
CA PHE A 12 -11.27 -46.49 13.73
C PHE A 12 -10.32 -46.23 12.54
N TRP A 13 -10.19 -47.21 11.64
CA TRP A 13 -9.35 -47.07 10.42
C TRP A 13 -10.06 -46.38 9.26
N LEU A 14 -11.40 -46.48 9.16
CA LEU A 14 -12.16 -45.67 8.19
C LEU A 14 -12.16 -44.19 8.58
N LEU A 15 -12.22 -43.85 9.87
CA LEU A 15 -12.29 -42.46 10.32
C LEU A 15 -11.00 -41.66 10.03
N MET A 16 -9.82 -42.30 10.10
CA MET A 16 -8.55 -41.64 9.76
C MET A 16 -8.31 -41.48 8.25
N PHE A 17 -8.96 -42.27 7.40
CA PHE A 17 -8.85 -42.10 5.94
C PHE A 17 -9.75 -40.96 5.42
N PHE A 18 -10.92 -40.73 6.04
CA PHE A 18 -11.80 -39.62 5.66
C PHE A 18 -11.31 -38.25 6.16
N THR A 19 -10.60 -38.17 7.29
CA THR A 19 -10.06 -36.89 7.79
C THR A 19 -8.94 -36.34 6.92
N ASN A 20 -8.07 -37.20 6.37
CA ASN A 20 -6.96 -36.76 5.53
C ASN A 20 -7.42 -36.22 4.15
N ILE A 21 -8.40 -36.85 3.49
CA ILE A 21 -8.90 -36.38 2.19
C ILE A 21 -9.65 -35.06 2.33
N ALA A 22 -10.48 -34.93 3.37
CA ALA A 22 -11.18 -33.68 3.66
C ALA A 22 -10.21 -32.53 3.98
N ALA A 23 -9.16 -32.79 4.76
CA ALA A 23 -8.13 -31.79 5.06
C ALA A 23 -7.37 -31.34 3.80
N PHE A 24 -6.93 -32.27 2.93
CA PHE A 24 -6.24 -31.91 1.68
C PHE A 24 -7.15 -31.20 0.67
N ALA A 25 -8.43 -31.55 0.59
CA ALA A 25 -9.39 -30.86 -0.27
C ALA A 25 -9.71 -29.45 0.25
N GLN A 26 -9.84 -29.29 1.57
CA GLN A 26 -10.06 -28.00 2.23
C GLN A 26 -8.82 -27.09 2.13
N ASP A 27 -7.61 -27.64 2.30
CA ASP A 27 -6.34 -26.92 2.17
C ASP A 27 -6.09 -26.45 0.73
N LYS A 28 -6.43 -27.26 -0.29
CA LYS A 28 -6.41 -26.82 -1.70
C LYS A 28 -7.42 -25.71 -1.99
N ASN A 29 -8.60 -25.78 -1.39
CA ASN A 29 -9.61 -24.73 -1.55
C ASN A 29 -9.17 -23.41 -0.91
N GLU A 30 -8.58 -23.48 0.28
CA GLU A 30 -8.13 -22.29 0.99
C GLU A 30 -6.87 -21.68 0.36
N THR A 31 -5.87 -22.51 0.02
CA THR A 31 -4.68 -22.08 -0.72
C THR A 31 -5.06 -21.45 -2.06
N GLY A 32 -5.96 -22.09 -2.82
CA GLY A 32 -6.45 -21.54 -4.09
C GLY A 32 -7.18 -20.20 -3.92
N ARG A 33 -8.03 -20.08 -2.89
CA ARG A 33 -8.76 -18.85 -2.57
C ARG A 33 -7.82 -17.71 -2.18
N LEU A 34 -6.83 -17.98 -1.31
CA LEU A 34 -5.85 -17.00 -0.86
C LEU A 34 -4.86 -16.61 -1.97
N ALA A 35 -4.60 -17.49 -2.94
CA ALA A 35 -3.76 -17.19 -4.10
C ALA A 35 -4.50 -16.48 -5.25
N ALA A 36 -5.84 -16.45 -5.23
CA ALA A 36 -6.66 -15.82 -6.27
C ALA A 36 -6.85 -14.31 -6.02
N THR A 37 -6.94 -13.52 -7.09
CA THR A 37 -7.35 -12.11 -7.01
C THR A 37 -8.82 -12.01 -6.59
N ASN A 38 -9.20 -10.89 -5.96
CA ASN A 38 -10.55 -10.62 -5.49
C ASN A 38 -10.92 -9.13 -5.67
N GLU A 39 -12.04 -8.69 -5.08
CA GLU A 39 -12.55 -7.32 -5.16
C GLU A 39 -11.52 -6.27 -4.71
N ASN A 40 -10.64 -6.58 -3.76
CA ASN A 40 -9.59 -5.64 -3.32
C ASN A 40 -8.54 -5.40 -4.41
N HIS A 41 -8.23 -6.42 -5.22
CA HIS A 41 -7.36 -6.25 -6.39
C HIS A 41 -8.05 -5.41 -7.48
N GLN A 42 -9.38 -5.55 -7.62
CA GLN A 42 -10.17 -4.74 -8.55
C GLN A 42 -10.21 -3.25 -8.15
N LEU A 43 -10.21 -2.93 -6.85
CA LEU A 43 -10.09 -1.55 -6.37
C LEU A 43 -8.80 -0.88 -6.91
N LEU A 44 -7.65 -1.55 -6.81
CA LEU A 44 -6.39 -1.03 -7.38
C LEU A 44 -6.40 -1.01 -8.92
N THR A 45 -7.10 -1.95 -9.55
CA THR A 45 -7.27 -1.96 -11.01
C THR A 45 -7.99 -0.70 -11.51
N SER A 46 -8.97 -0.20 -10.76
CA SER A 46 -9.78 0.98 -11.15
C SER A 46 -8.96 2.27 -11.34
N ILE A 47 -7.81 2.36 -10.67
CA ILE A 47 -6.91 3.52 -10.70
C ILE A 47 -5.68 3.31 -11.59
N THR A 48 -5.63 2.23 -12.37
CA THR A 48 -4.63 2.05 -13.44
C THR A 48 -4.83 3.07 -14.56
N GLY A 49 -3.79 3.31 -15.35
CA GLY A 49 -3.79 4.26 -16.47
C GLY A 49 -2.86 5.46 -16.26
N SER A 50 -3.00 6.45 -17.13
CA SER A 50 -2.24 7.69 -17.09
C SER A 50 -3.03 8.78 -16.37
N TRP A 51 -2.34 9.55 -15.54
CA TRP A 51 -2.92 10.58 -14.69
C TRP A 51 -2.05 11.81 -14.70
N ILE A 52 -2.69 12.96 -14.53
CA ILE A 52 -2.05 14.21 -14.13
C ILE A 52 -2.48 14.52 -12.70
N PHE A 53 -1.64 15.20 -11.93
CA PHE A 53 -2.03 15.64 -10.60
C PHE A 53 -1.59 17.07 -10.30
N THR A 54 -2.32 17.70 -9.39
CA THR A 54 -1.91 18.90 -8.69
C THR A 54 -1.77 18.57 -7.20
N GLY A 55 -0.70 19.03 -6.59
CA GLY A 55 -0.35 18.81 -5.20
C GLY A 55 -0.26 20.10 -4.39
N LYS A 56 -0.56 19.99 -3.11
CA LYS A 56 -0.34 21.04 -2.12
C LYS A 56 0.30 20.44 -0.88
N HIS A 57 1.48 20.93 -0.53
CA HIS A 57 2.22 20.56 0.66
C HIS A 57 2.12 21.67 1.70
N THR A 58 1.71 21.31 2.92
CA THR A 58 1.52 22.25 4.04
C THR A 58 2.39 21.83 5.21
N PHE A 59 3.25 22.71 5.70
CA PHE A 59 4.16 22.44 6.81
C PHE A 59 3.46 22.67 8.15
N ALA A 60 3.42 21.66 9.01
CA ALA A 60 2.79 21.75 10.32
C ALA A 60 3.51 22.78 11.20
N GLY A 61 2.73 23.62 11.91
CA GLY A 61 3.26 24.63 12.83
C GLY A 61 4.10 25.74 12.18
N SER A 62 4.18 25.79 10.85
CA SER A 62 5.05 26.71 10.13
C SER A 62 4.35 28.02 9.73
N LYS A 63 5.12 29.11 9.64
CA LYS A 63 4.71 30.34 8.97
C LYS A 63 4.95 30.30 7.45
N HIS A 64 5.59 29.23 6.95
CA HIS A 64 5.83 29.05 5.52
C HIS A 64 4.49 28.85 4.79
N LYS A 65 4.35 29.51 3.65
CA LYS A 65 3.18 29.30 2.78
C LYS A 65 3.19 27.88 2.25
N PRO A 66 2.01 27.25 2.04
CA PRO A 66 1.93 25.98 1.34
C PRO A 66 2.63 26.04 -0.02
N ILE A 67 3.25 24.94 -0.40
CA ILE A 67 3.88 24.77 -1.70
C ILE A 67 2.90 24.04 -2.61
N GLU A 68 2.65 24.59 -3.79
CA GLU A 68 1.84 23.96 -4.81
C GLU A 68 2.74 23.42 -5.92
N PHE A 69 2.38 22.27 -6.47
CA PHE A 69 3.15 21.58 -7.50
C PHE A 69 2.23 20.73 -8.37
N ALA A 70 2.76 20.20 -9.48
CA ALA A 70 2.00 19.35 -10.38
C ALA A 70 2.92 18.32 -11.03
N GLY A 71 2.34 17.26 -11.57
CA GLY A 71 3.09 16.22 -12.26
C GLY A 71 2.19 15.26 -13.02
N SER A 72 2.80 14.18 -13.48
CA SER A 72 2.12 13.08 -14.15
C SER A 72 2.47 11.76 -13.50
N MET A 73 1.59 10.79 -13.65
CA MET A 73 1.77 9.44 -13.13
C MET A 73 1.23 8.43 -14.14
N VAL A 74 1.95 7.32 -14.32
CA VAL A 74 1.43 6.15 -15.04
C VAL A 74 1.36 4.98 -14.07
N ARG A 75 0.18 4.40 -13.89
CA ARG A 75 -0.04 3.20 -13.07
C ARG A 75 -0.39 2.00 -13.96
N LYS A 76 0.36 0.90 -13.86
CA LYS A 76 0.22 -0.30 -14.68
C LYS A 76 -0.13 -1.51 -13.82
N ALA A 77 -1.02 -2.35 -14.32
CA ALA A 77 -1.28 -3.67 -13.76
C ALA A 77 -0.20 -4.67 -14.22
N LEU A 78 0.11 -5.63 -13.36
CA LEU A 78 1.06 -6.71 -13.60
C LEU A 78 0.38 -8.07 -13.36
N TRP A 79 0.73 -9.04 -14.22
CA TRP A 79 0.36 -10.44 -14.09
C TRP A 79 -1.14 -10.66 -13.82
N ASP A 80 -1.98 -10.16 -14.73
CA ASP A 80 -3.44 -10.26 -14.63
C ASP A 80 -4.02 -9.60 -13.37
N ASN A 81 -3.65 -8.34 -13.12
CA ASN A 81 -4.15 -7.51 -12.02
C ASN A 81 -3.81 -8.04 -10.61
N ARG A 82 -2.70 -8.76 -10.47
CA ARG A 82 -2.21 -9.25 -9.17
C ARG A 82 -1.44 -8.19 -8.41
N TYR A 83 -0.62 -7.44 -9.14
CA TYR A 83 0.19 -6.35 -8.60
C TYR A 83 0.10 -5.14 -9.52
N PHE A 84 0.53 -4.00 -9.00
CA PHE A 84 0.47 -2.75 -9.71
C PHE A 84 1.78 -2.00 -9.50
N THR A 85 2.18 -1.22 -10.48
CA THR A 85 3.31 -0.30 -10.36
C THR A 85 2.84 1.08 -10.74
N SER A 86 3.38 2.11 -10.08
CA SER A 86 3.22 3.49 -10.53
C SER A 86 4.58 4.13 -10.75
N GLU A 87 4.66 5.01 -11.73
CA GLU A 87 5.81 5.88 -11.97
C GLU A 87 5.32 7.31 -12.02
N VAL A 88 5.90 8.18 -11.19
CA VAL A 88 5.61 9.60 -11.11
C VAL A 88 6.76 10.40 -11.71
N THR A 89 6.43 11.41 -12.49
CA THR A 89 7.36 12.47 -12.90
C THR A 89 6.77 13.82 -12.51
N GLY A 90 7.45 14.50 -11.59
CA GLY A 90 7.08 15.82 -11.10
C GLY A 90 7.88 16.94 -11.76
N GLN A 91 7.94 18.08 -11.07
CA GLN A 91 8.72 19.24 -11.49
C GLN A 91 10.20 19.08 -11.11
N ASP A 92 11.03 19.88 -11.76
CA ASP A 92 12.42 20.10 -11.37
C ASP A 92 12.48 20.90 -10.07
N ILE A 93 12.95 20.28 -8.99
CA ILE A 93 13.03 20.90 -7.65
C ILE A 93 14.45 20.83 -7.11
N PRO A 94 14.86 21.76 -6.23
CA PRO A 94 16.13 21.67 -5.54
C PRO A 94 16.09 20.52 -4.53
N MET A 95 16.85 19.45 -4.78
CA MET A 95 16.92 18.31 -3.85
C MET A 95 17.92 18.58 -2.72
N PRO A 96 17.69 18.08 -1.50
CA PRO A 96 18.62 18.24 -0.37
C PRO A 96 20.06 17.77 -0.66
N TRP A 97 20.22 16.76 -1.51
CA TRP A 97 21.50 16.15 -1.88
C TRP A 97 22.11 16.68 -3.18
N SER A 98 21.42 17.59 -3.89
CA SER A 98 21.81 18.04 -5.24
C SER A 98 22.80 19.22 -5.28
N ASN A 99 23.18 19.77 -4.12
CA ASN A 99 23.97 21.01 -4.00
C ASN A 99 23.35 22.19 -4.77
N GLY A 100 22.03 22.36 -4.68
CA GLY A 100 21.30 23.47 -5.29
C GLY A 100 21.00 23.31 -6.78
N LYS A 101 21.33 22.17 -7.38
CA LYS A 101 20.90 21.84 -8.74
C LYS A 101 19.44 21.42 -8.73
N LEU A 102 18.71 21.82 -9.76
CA LEU A 102 17.38 21.27 -9.96
C LEU A 102 17.50 19.84 -10.47
N VAL A 103 16.68 18.96 -9.92
CA VAL A 103 16.55 17.56 -10.32
C VAL A 103 15.06 17.28 -10.48
N THR A 104 14.71 16.54 -11.53
CA THR A 104 13.34 16.08 -11.72
C THR A 104 12.90 15.17 -10.57
N LEU A 105 11.77 15.50 -9.95
CA LEU A 105 11.15 14.64 -8.95
C LEU A 105 10.68 13.33 -9.61
N HIS A 106 11.14 12.20 -9.08
CA HIS A 106 10.74 10.88 -9.49
C HIS A 106 10.31 10.05 -8.29
N GLU A 107 9.18 9.39 -8.43
CA GLU A 107 8.67 8.46 -7.43
C GLU A 107 8.15 7.21 -8.11
N MET A 108 8.14 6.10 -7.38
CA MET A 108 7.61 4.84 -7.84
C MET A 108 6.93 4.11 -6.70
N THR A 109 5.85 3.41 -7.01
CA THR A 109 5.27 2.42 -6.10
C THR A 109 5.22 1.04 -6.73
N THR A 110 5.33 0.01 -5.90
CA THR A 110 4.79 -1.32 -6.19
C THR A 110 3.68 -1.61 -5.19
N GLU A 111 2.50 -1.94 -5.68
CA GLU A 111 1.26 -2.05 -4.91
C GLU A 111 0.61 -3.42 -5.13
N GLY A 112 -0.21 -3.85 -4.16
CA GLY A 112 -1.00 -5.06 -4.26
C GLY A 112 -1.94 -5.25 -3.08
N TYR A 113 -2.59 -6.42 -3.03
CA TYR A 113 -3.37 -6.86 -1.88
C TYR A 113 -2.94 -8.26 -1.46
N ASP A 114 -2.50 -8.39 -0.21
CA ASP A 114 -2.12 -9.67 0.38
C ASP A 114 -3.36 -10.28 1.04
N ASN A 115 -3.89 -11.36 0.43
CA ASN A 115 -5.06 -12.07 0.93
C ASN A 115 -4.83 -12.78 2.27
N VAL A 116 -3.58 -13.18 2.56
CA VAL A 116 -3.24 -13.86 3.82
C VAL A 116 -3.21 -12.85 4.95
N LYS A 117 -2.61 -11.67 4.71
CA LYS A 117 -2.62 -10.56 5.68
C LYS A 117 -3.98 -9.85 5.74
N GLY A 118 -4.77 -9.91 4.68
CA GLY A 118 -5.98 -9.10 4.52
C GLY A 118 -5.67 -7.62 4.38
N LYS A 119 -4.52 -7.26 3.78
CA LYS A 119 -4.00 -5.89 3.72
C LYS A 119 -3.65 -5.47 2.30
N PHE A 120 -3.93 -4.21 1.99
CA PHE A 120 -3.25 -3.54 0.87
C PHE A 120 -1.79 -3.35 1.24
N ILE A 121 -0.90 -3.51 0.29
CA ILE A 121 0.54 -3.31 0.48
C ILE A 121 1.05 -2.30 -0.54
N SER A 122 2.00 -1.47 -0.13
CA SER A 122 2.72 -0.58 -1.03
C SER A 122 4.19 -0.47 -0.62
N ALA A 123 5.08 -0.56 -1.60
CA ALA A 123 6.49 -0.20 -1.47
C ALA A 123 6.71 1.09 -2.24
N TYR A 124 6.99 2.19 -1.51
CA TYR A 124 7.16 3.52 -2.05
C TYR A 124 8.65 3.89 -2.10
N ILE A 125 9.05 4.48 -3.23
CA ILE A 125 10.41 4.90 -3.54
C ILE A 125 10.33 6.33 -4.05
N ASN A 126 11.19 7.20 -3.53
CA ASN A 126 11.34 8.58 -4.00
C ASN A 126 12.82 8.91 -4.18
N ASN A 127 13.11 10.01 -4.87
CA ASN A 127 14.47 10.55 -4.98
C ASN A 127 14.68 11.84 -4.17
N GLU A 128 13.73 12.25 -3.33
CA GLU A 128 13.81 13.54 -2.64
C GLU A 128 14.55 13.43 -1.30
N PHE A 129 14.00 12.66 -0.36
CA PHE A 129 14.46 12.66 1.04
C PHE A 129 15.21 11.40 1.44
N GLU A 130 14.97 10.27 0.76
CA GLU A 130 15.40 8.96 1.23
C GLU A 130 16.00 8.13 0.10
N THR A 131 16.90 7.22 0.47
CA THR A 131 17.38 6.16 -0.42
C THR A 131 16.83 4.79 -0.02
N GLY A 132 16.02 4.74 1.04
CA GLY A 132 15.33 3.56 1.52
C GLY A 132 13.96 3.38 0.84
N ILE A 133 13.41 2.18 0.93
CA ILE A 133 12.05 1.87 0.47
C ILE A 133 11.12 1.99 1.67
N ILE A 134 10.06 2.79 1.55
CA ILE A 134 9.02 2.91 2.57
C ILE A 134 7.98 1.82 2.30
N LEU A 135 7.74 0.97 3.30
CA LEU A 135 6.70 -0.04 3.24
C LEU A 135 5.45 0.47 3.95
N LEU A 136 4.31 0.31 3.29
CA LEU A 136 3.00 0.70 3.78
C LEU A 136 2.07 -0.50 3.75
N GLU A 137 1.23 -0.62 4.78
CA GLU A 137 0.14 -1.59 4.83
C GLU A 137 -1.17 -0.86 5.08
N GLY A 138 -2.26 -1.30 4.44
CA GLY A 138 -3.51 -0.57 4.49
C GLY A 138 -4.77 -1.43 4.51
N SER A 139 -5.87 -0.77 4.82
CA SER A 139 -7.23 -1.35 4.82
C SER A 139 -8.20 -0.43 4.11
N TYR A 140 -9.21 -1.03 3.49
CA TYR A 140 -10.25 -0.30 2.78
C TYR A 140 -11.52 -0.19 3.62
N ASP A 141 -12.07 1.02 3.71
CA ASP A 141 -13.41 1.26 4.23
C ASP A 141 -14.38 1.54 3.06
N PRO A 142 -15.36 0.64 2.79
CA PRO A 142 -16.31 0.84 1.71
C PRO A 142 -17.31 1.99 1.96
N GLY A 143 -17.53 2.38 3.22
CA GLY A 143 -18.45 3.47 3.57
C GLY A 143 -17.90 4.83 3.19
N THR A 144 -16.60 5.05 3.39
CA THR A 144 -15.89 6.28 3.01
C THR A 144 -15.21 6.18 1.64
N LYS A 145 -15.06 4.97 1.09
CA LYS A 145 -14.30 4.66 -0.13
C LYS A 145 -12.85 5.11 -0.03
N ILE A 146 -12.20 4.79 1.08
CA ILE A 146 -10.83 5.17 1.38
C ILE A 146 -10.01 3.91 1.66
N ILE A 147 -8.85 3.79 1.00
CA ILE A 147 -7.77 2.93 1.51
C ILE A 147 -6.91 3.79 2.40
N THR A 148 -6.80 3.40 3.67
CA THR A 148 -5.88 4.01 4.63
C THR A 148 -4.66 3.12 4.74
N TYR A 149 -3.49 3.67 4.45
CA TYR A 149 -2.20 3.04 4.62
C TYR A 149 -1.44 3.66 5.79
N ASP A 150 -0.74 2.81 6.54
CA ASP A 150 0.20 3.22 7.57
C ASP A 150 1.56 2.60 7.29
N GLY A 151 2.61 3.30 7.69
CA GLY A 151 3.96 2.75 7.68
C GLY A 151 4.93 3.59 8.48
N GLU A 152 6.15 3.11 8.59
CA GLU A 152 7.20 3.79 9.33
C GLU A 152 8.58 3.53 8.73
N THR A 153 9.47 4.49 8.90
CA THR A 153 10.87 4.39 8.48
C THR A 153 11.76 5.23 9.37
N LEU A 154 13.07 5.03 9.28
CA LEU A 154 14.05 5.91 9.90
C LEU A 154 14.26 7.16 9.04
N SER A 155 14.09 8.32 9.65
CA SER A 155 14.18 9.60 8.97
C SER A 155 15.63 10.06 8.80
N PRO A 156 15.97 10.77 7.70
CA PRO A 156 17.08 11.72 7.72
C PRO A 156 16.80 12.84 8.74
N PRO A 157 17.82 13.66 9.11
CA PRO A 157 17.60 14.82 9.97
C PRO A 157 16.52 15.73 9.39
N ARG A 158 15.53 16.11 10.21
CA ARG A 158 14.41 16.96 9.77
C ARG A 158 13.90 17.83 10.91
N GLY A 159 13.95 19.14 10.72
CA GLY A 159 13.63 20.09 11.78
C GLY A 159 14.54 19.90 13.00
N ASP A 160 13.95 19.68 14.17
CA ASP A 160 14.62 19.37 15.43
C ASP A 160 14.92 17.86 15.62
N ALA A 161 14.44 17.00 14.73
CA ALA A 161 14.65 15.55 14.84
C ALA A 161 16.02 15.12 14.32
N PRO A 162 16.77 14.29 15.07
CA PRO A 162 18.06 13.75 14.62
C PRO A 162 17.89 12.70 13.52
N ALA A 163 18.99 12.38 12.83
CA ALA A 163 19.05 11.20 11.97
C ALA A 163 18.66 9.94 12.75
N GLY A 164 17.87 9.06 12.12
CA GLY A 164 17.41 7.82 12.74
C GLY A 164 16.21 7.99 13.67
N ALA A 165 15.59 9.18 13.74
CA ALA A 165 14.28 9.32 14.38
C ALA A 165 13.21 8.56 13.59
N MET A 166 12.27 7.91 14.28
CA MET A 166 11.18 7.19 13.62
C MET A 166 10.18 8.18 13.01
N ARG A 167 10.02 8.08 11.68
CA ARG A 167 9.02 8.81 10.89
C ARG A 167 7.88 7.87 10.58
N LYS A 168 6.66 8.34 10.80
CA LYS A 168 5.43 7.61 10.55
C LYS A 168 4.66 8.26 9.42
N PHE A 169 4.04 7.42 8.61
CA PHE A 169 3.23 7.80 7.47
C PHE A 169 1.79 7.34 7.71
N HIS A 170 0.85 8.23 7.41
CA HIS A 170 -0.57 7.93 7.37
C HIS A 170 -1.13 8.48 6.07
N VAL A 171 -1.59 7.58 5.19
CA VAL A 171 -1.89 7.91 3.79
C VAL A 171 -3.31 7.49 3.45
N LEU A 172 -4.10 8.41 2.90
CA LEU A 172 -5.49 8.17 2.53
C LEU A 172 -5.62 8.25 1.02
N LEU A 173 -5.88 7.12 0.38
CA LEU A 173 -6.24 7.05 -1.04
C LEU A 173 -7.78 7.01 -1.16
N LYS A 174 -8.37 8.10 -1.62
CA LYS A 174 -9.82 8.28 -1.68
C LYS A 174 -10.33 8.16 -3.10
N PHE A 175 -11.22 7.19 -3.34
CA PHE A 175 -11.83 7.00 -4.65
C PHE A 175 -13.02 7.95 -4.83
N ILE A 176 -12.95 8.84 -5.83
CA ILE A 176 -14.02 9.81 -6.11
C ILE A 176 -14.91 9.31 -7.25
N ASN A 177 -14.32 9.09 -8.42
CA ASN A 177 -14.98 8.52 -9.60
C ASN A 177 -13.93 7.97 -10.60
N ASP A 178 -14.38 7.45 -11.74
CA ASP A 178 -13.49 6.81 -12.73
C ASP A 178 -12.39 7.72 -13.28
N SER A 179 -12.58 9.04 -13.22
CA SER A 179 -11.65 10.05 -13.74
C SER A 179 -10.93 10.86 -12.66
N HIS A 180 -11.25 10.65 -11.37
CA HIS A 180 -10.68 11.42 -10.27
C HIS A 180 -10.48 10.57 -9.01
N TYR A 181 -9.33 10.74 -8.36
CA TYR A 181 -9.10 10.26 -7.00
C TYR A 181 -8.16 11.23 -6.26
N THR A 182 -8.12 11.13 -4.94
CA THR A 182 -7.19 11.94 -4.13
C THR A 182 -6.24 11.07 -3.31
N LEU A 183 -5.05 11.58 -3.07
CA LEU A 183 -4.09 11.01 -2.12
C LEU A 183 -3.78 12.07 -1.08
N GLU A 184 -4.03 11.77 0.19
CA GLU A 184 -3.60 12.61 1.31
C GLU A 184 -2.48 11.88 2.04
N TRP A 185 -1.38 12.56 2.31
CA TRP A 185 -0.18 11.99 2.87
C TRP A 185 0.23 12.81 4.08
N HIS A 186 0.09 12.21 5.26
CA HIS A 186 0.38 12.81 6.55
C HIS A 186 1.60 12.16 7.15
N GLU A 187 2.43 12.99 7.77
CA GLU A 187 3.66 12.50 8.36
C GLU A 187 3.94 13.07 9.73
N SER A 188 4.56 12.24 10.57
CA SER A 188 4.96 12.66 11.90
C SER A 188 6.29 12.07 12.33
N ILE A 189 7.01 12.81 13.17
CA ILE A 189 8.16 12.31 13.93
C ILE A 189 7.91 12.59 15.42
N GLY A 190 8.07 11.58 16.27
CA GLY A 190 7.86 11.72 17.71
C GLY A 190 6.44 12.17 18.09
N GLY A 191 5.44 11.85 17.25
CA GLY A 191 4.05 12.25 17.43
C GLY A 191 3.74 13.70 17.05
N LYS A 192 4.73 14.46 16.56
CA LYS A 192 4.52 15.80 15.99
C LYS A 192 4.36 15.68 14.48
N GLU A 193 3.29 16.25 13.96
CA GLU A 193 3.07 16.38 12.51
C GLU A 193 4.20 17.20 11.88
N LEU A 194 4.66 16.76 10.71
CA LEU A 194 5.69 17.46 9.93
C LEU A 194 5.05 18.22 8.76
N PHE A 195 4.24 17.54 7.98
CA PHE A 195 3.50 18.13 6.87
C PHE A 195 2.35 17.23 6.42
N ASP A 196 1.45 17.90 5.71
CA ASP A 196 0.34 17.29 4.98
C ASP A 196 0.51 17.57 3.51
N THR A 197 0.45 16.53 2.70
CA THR A 197 0.38 16.65 1.24
C THR A 197 -0.97 16.18 0.75
N VAL A 198 -1.66 17.01 -0.02
CA VAL A 198 -2.90 16.62 -0.72
C VAL A 198 -2.64 16.65 -2.21
N LEU A 199 -2.87 15.52 -2.87
CA LEU A 199 -2.74 15.33 -4.31
C LEU A 199 -4.12 15.03 -4.90
N ASN A 200 -4.48 15.77 -5.94
CA ASN A 200 -5.70 15.57 -6.70
C ASN A 200 -5.33 15.03 -8.09
N PHE A 201 -5.74 13.81 -8.39
CA PHE A 201 -5.44 13.15 -9.65
C PHE A 201 -6.63 13.27 -10.61
N THR A 202 -6.33 13.57 -11.87
CA THR A 202 -7.28 13.58 -12.99
C THR A 202 -6.78 12.67 -14.07
N ARG A 203 -7.64 11.79 -14.58
CA ARG A 203 -7.28 10.83 -15.64
C ARG A 203 -6.93 11.59 -16.91
N GLN A 204 -5.89 11.13 -17.61
CA GLN A 204 -5.48 11.65 -18.91
C GLN A 204 -6.18 10.95 -20.06
#